data_AF-A0A6H1KZR2-F1
#
_entry.id   AF-A0A6H1KZR2-F1
#
_cell.length_a   1.000
_cell.length_b   1.000
_cell.length_c   1.000
_cell.angle_alpha   90.00
_cell.angle_beta   90.00
_cell.angle_gamma   90.00
#
_symmetry.space_group_name_H-M   'P 1'
#
loop_
_entity.id
_entity.type
_entity.pdbx_description
1 polymer ?
#
loop_
_entity_poly.entity_id
_entity_poly.type
_entity_poly.pdbx_seq_one_letter_code
_entity_poly.pdbx_strand_id
1 'polypeptide(L)'
;MDSYTLWCRLPFPSGGSTEGLKMTYADLAEVDEYVTTVIRFVERGIFKPAPVDLLAMLEELMQRINRLGDTASGEDQAVVRSQHAYAALLDLVYRQFLEVGRPHE
;
A
#
# COMPACT_ATOMS: atom_id res chain seq x y z
N MET A 1 18.31 -2.78 0.64
CA MET A 1 17.42 -2.09 -0.30
C MET A 1 16.42 -1.35 0.55
N ASP A 2 16.23 -0.05 0.33
CA ASP A 2 15.21 0.74 1.03
C ASP A 2 13.80 0.39 0.54
N SER A 3 12.79 0.79 1.31
CA SER A 3 11.36 0.51 1.08
C SER A 3 10.88 1.06 -0.27
N TYR A 4 11.31 2.25 -0.66
CA TYR A 4 10.97 2.89 -1.93
C TYR A 4 11.53 2.09 -3.12
N THR A 5 12.81 1.74 -3.10
CA THR A 5 13.43 0.92 -4.15
C THR A 5 12.79 -0.46 -4.24
N LEU A 6 12.36 -1.04 -3.11
CA LEU A 6 11.62 -2.30 -3.10
C LEU A 6 10.24 -2.15 -3.75
N TRP A 7 9.48 -1.12 -3.40
CA TRP A 7 8.17 -0.84 -3.98
C TRP A 7 8.24 -0.65 -5.50
N CYS A 8 9.20 0.13 -6.01
CA CYS A 8 9.37 0.35 -7.45
C CYS A 8 9.70 -0.93 -8.25
N ARG A 9 10.16 -2.01 -7.60
CA ARG A 9 10.57 -3.26 -8.26
C ARG A 9 9.59 -4.40 -8.06
N LEU A 10 8.68 -4.28 -7.09
CA LEU A 10 7.71 -5.32 -6.81
C LEU A 10 6.55 -5.27 -7.81
N PRO A 11 6.12 -6.41 -8.35
CA PRO A 11 4.90 -6.44 -9.14
C PRO A 11 3.68 -6.14 -8.26
N PHE A 12 2.71 -5.44 -8.82
CA PHE A 12 1.41 -5.25 -8.19
C PHE A 12 0.73 -6.62 -7.95
N PRO A 13 0.12 -6.87 -6.77
CA PRO A 13 -0.40 -8.19 -6.44
C PRO A 13 -1.66 -8.55 -7.23
N SER A 14 -1.97 -9.84 -7.32
CA SER A 14 -3.18 -10.35 -7.97
C SER A 14 -4.47 -9.93 -7.23
N GLY A 15 -5.58 -9.81 -7.96
CA GLY A 15 -6.90 -9.53 -7.39
C GLY A 15 -7.64 -10.74 -6.84
N GLY A 16 -7.12 -11.95 -7.01
CA GLY A 16 -7.74 -13.18 -6.52
C GLY A 16 -9.06 -13.54 -7.20
N SER A 17 -9.68 -14.62 -6.72
CA SER A 17 -10.87 -15.19 -7.37
C SER A 17 -12.18 -14.65 -6.80
N THR A 18 -12.22 -14.35 -5.50
CA THR A 18 -13.41 -13.93 -4.76
C THR A 18 -13.73 -12.44 -4.94
N GLU A 19 -15.00 -12.08 -4.75
CA GLU A 19 -15.45 -10.69 -4.81
C GLU A 19 -14.72 -9.82 -3.79
N GLY A 20 -14.57 -10.30 -2.55
CA GLY A 20 -13.86 -9.56 -1.49
C GLY A 20 -12.42 -9.21 -1.88
N LEU A 21 -11.67 -10.14 -2.48
CA LEU A 21 -10.30 -9.90 -2.91
C LEU A 21 -10.19 -8.95 -4.11
N LYS A 22 -11.18 -8.97 -5.00
CA LYS A 22 -11.25 -8.02 -6.12
C LYS A 22 -11.55 -6.60 -5.64
N MET A 23 -12.39 -6.46 -4.61
CA MET A 23 -12.66 -5.16 -3.98
C MET A 23 -11.39 -4.64 -3.29
N THR A 24 -10.71 -5.45 -2.48
CA THR A 24 -9.46 -5.01 -1.84
C THR A 24 -8.34 -4.74 -2.84
N TYR A 25 -8.32 -5.42 -4.00
CA TYR A 25 -7.42 -5.09 -5.10
C TYR A 25 -7.68 -3.71 -5.69
N ALA A 26 -8.95 -3.34 -5.90
CA ALA A 26 -9.30 -2.01 -6.41
C ALA A 26 -8.92 -0.92 -5.40
N ASP A 27 -9.22 -1.14 -4.12
CA ASP A 27 -8.82 -0.24 -3.03
C ASP A 27 -7.29 -0.13 -2.95
N LEU A 28 -6.57 -1.24 -3.16
CA LEU A 28 -5.10 -1.28 -3.17
C LEU A 28 -4.52 -0.45 -4.32
N ALA A 29 -5.18 -0.46 -5.49
CA ALA A 29 -4.75 0.32 -6.64
C ALA A 29 -4.97 1.82 -6.39
N GLU A 30 -6.06 2.19 -5.70
CA GLU A 30 -6.31 3.57 -5.31
C GLU A 30 -5.24 4.09 -4.34
N VAL A 31 -4.91 3.32 -3.28
CA VAL A 31 -3.87 3.74 -2.33
C VAL A 31 -2.48 3.77 -2.97
N ASP A 32 -2.16 2.86 -3.90
CA ASP A 32 -0.90 2.88 -4.66
C ASP A 32 -0.75 4.18 -5.47
N GLU A 33 -1.83 4.61 -6.14
CA GLU A 33 -1.86 5.88 -6.87
C GLU A 33 -1.59 7.07 -5.93
N TYR A 34 -2.16 7.10 -4.72
CA TYR A 34 -1.85 8.15 -3.74
C TYR A 34 -0.38 8.13 -3.28
N VAL A 35 0.22 6.94 -3.14
CA VAL A 35 1.64 6.79 -2.77
C VAL A 35 2.59 7.29 -3.88
N THR A 36 2.15 7.40 -5.14
CA THR A 36 2.97 8.00 -6.22
C THR A 36 3.44 9.43 -5.93
N THR A 37 2.81 10.14 -4.98
CA THR A 37 3.32 11.42 -4.46
C THR A 37 4.76 11.32 -3.94
N VAL A 38 5.15 10.17 -3.37
CA VAL A 38 6.51 9.87 -2.90
C VAL A 38 7.53 9.90 -4.04
N ILE A 39 7.15 9.46 -5.25
CA ILE A 39 8.03 9.49 -6.43
C ILE A 39 8.45 10.93 -6.73
N ARG A 40 7.51 11.89 -6.67
CA ARG A 40 7.83 13.31 -6.90
C ARG A 40 8.78 13.87 -5.84
N PHE A 41 8.69 13.39 -4.62
CA PHE A 41 9.61 13.78 -3.56
C PHE A 41 11.00 13.21 -3.80
N VAL A 42 11.13 11.92 -4.09
CA VAL A 42 12.42 11.28 -4.32
C VAL A 42 13.10 11.81 -5.59
N GLU A 43 12.36 11.96 -6.68
CA GLU A 43 12.93 12.38 -7.97
C GLU A 43 13.15 13.89 -8.09
N ARG A 44 12.35 14.71 -7.39
CA ARG A 44 12.30 16.17 -7.61
C ARG A 44 12.37 17.00 -6.34
N GLY A 45 12.44 16.38 -5.16
CA GLY A 45 12.43 17.08 -3.87
C GLY A 45 11.10 17.76 -3.53
N ILE A 46 10.00 17.44 -4.23
CA ILE A 46 8.71 18.11 -4.03
C ILE A 46 7.94 17.39 -2.93
N PHE A 47 7.89 17.99 -1.73
CA PHE A 47 7.07 17.48 -0.64
C PHE A 47 5.63 17.96 -0.78
N LYS A 48 4.76 17.08 -1.29
CA LYS A 48 3.31 17.29 -1.37
C LYS A 48 2.59 15.99 -1.02
N PRO A 49 2.21 15.79 0.25
CA PRO A 49 1.46 14.62 0.68
C PRO A 49 0.13 14.45 -0.05
N ALA A 50 -0.39 13.22 -0.03
CA ALA A 50 -1.74 12.93 -0.50
C ALA A 50 -2.77 13.79 0.26
N PRO A 51 -3.86 14.22 -0.38
CA PRO A 51 -4.88 15.07 0.23
C PRO A 51 -5.84 14.31 1.17
N VAL A 52 -5.57 13.04 1.43
CA VAL A 52 -6.36 12.11 2.25
C VAL A 52 -5.50 11.53 3.36
N ASP A 53 -6.15 11.01 4.41
CA ASP A 53 -5.45 10.24 5.46
C ASP A 53 -5.08 8.84 4.93
N LEU A 54 -4.03 8.80 4.12
CA LEU A 54 -3.59 7.58 3.44
C LEU A 54 -3.13 6.49 4.42
N LEU A 55 -2.57 6.87 5.58
CA LEU A 55 -2.17 5.90 6.60
C LEU A 55 -3.38 5.21 7.23
N ALA A 56 -4.44 5.97 7.55
CA ALA A 56 -5.69 5.40 8.02
C ALA A 56 -6.33 4.48 6.96
N MET A 57 -6.36 4.91 5.69
CA MET A 57 -6.88 4.09 4.59
C MET A 57 -6.11 2.75 4.44
N LEU A 58 -4.79 2.79 4.53
CA LEU A 58 -3.94 1.60 4.46
C LEU A 58 -4.16 0.67 5.66
N GLU A 59 -4.31 1.21 6.86
CA GLU A 59 -4.63 0.42 8.05
C GLU A 59 -5.99 -0.28 7.93
N GLU A 60 -7.02 0.44 7.52
CA GLU A 60 -8.36 -0.11 7.28
C GLU A 60 -8.34 -1.20 6.19
N LEU A 61 -7.59 -0.97 5.11
CA LEU A 61 -7.42 -1.94 4.03
C LEU A 61 -6.71 -3.21 4.52
N MET A 62 -5.62 -3.09 5.27
CA MET A 62 -4.91 -4.24 5.87
C MET A 62 -5.83 -5.03 6.81
N GLN A 63 -6.63 -4.37 7.64
CA GLN A 63 -7.60 -5.05 8.50
C GLN A 63 -8.66 -5.81 7.69
N ARG A 64 -9.18 -5.22 6.61
CA ARG A 64 -10.15 -5.87 5.72
C ARG A 64 -9.54 -7.09 5.02
N ILE A 65 -8.30 -6.98 4.52
CA ILE A 65 -7.58 -8.09 3.90
C ILE A 65 -7.36 -9.23 4.92
N ASN A 66 -7.00 -8.92 6.16
CA ASN A 66 -6.81 -9.92 7.21
C ASN A 66 -8.11 -10.69 7.50
N ARG A 67 -9.26 -9.98 7.62
CA ARG A 67 -10.57 -10.64 7.80
C ARG A 67 -10.95 -11.55 6.63
N LEU A 68 -10.59 -11.20 5.40
CA LEU A 68 -10.75 -12.10 4.25
C LEU A 68 -9.85 -13.33 4.37
N GLY A 69 -8.63 -13.16 4.89
CA GLY A 69 -7.69 -14.23 5.19
C GLY A 69 -8.22 -15.32 6.12
N ASP A 70 -9.08 -14.96 7.08
CA ASP A 70 -9.69 -15.90 8.03
C ASP A 70 -10.59 -16.95 7.34
N THR A 71 -11.08 -16.64 6.14
CA THR A 71 -12.01 -17.50 5.37
C THR A 71 -11.44 -17.97 4.04
N ALA A 72 -10.34 -17.37 3.58
CA ALA A 72 -9.68 -17.74 2.33
C ALA A 72 -9.02 -19.12 2.42
N SER A 73 -9.03 -19.86 1.31
CA SER A 73 -8.38 -21.17 1.19
C SER A 73 -7.63 -21.30 -0.15
N GLY A 74 -6.73 -22.28 -0.24
CA GLY A 74 -6.00 -22.57 -1.47
C GLY A 74 -5.17 -21.40 -1.99
N GLU A 75 -5.34 -21.05 -3.27
CA GLU A 75 -4.59 -19.97 -3.92
C GLU A 75 -4.96 -18.57 -3.40
N ASP A 76 -6.20 -18.38 -2.94
CA ASP A 76 -6.65 -17.08 -2.41
C ASP A 76 -5.94 -16.72 -1.10
N GLN A 77 -5.47 -17.69 -0.32
CA GLN A 77 -4.59 -17.45 0.83
C GLN A 77 -3.26 -16.80 0.43
N ALA A 78 -2.69 -17.18 -0.73
CA ALA A 78 -1.48 -16.56 -1.23
C ALA A 78 -1.76 -15.13 -1.72
N VAL A 79 -2.93 -14.89 -2.31
CA VAL A 79 -3.37 -13.55 -2.73
C VAL A 79 -3.56 -12.63 -1.53
N VAL A 80 -4.26 -13.08 -0.49
CA VAL A 80 -4.42 -12.32 0.78
C VAL A 80 -3.08 -11.87 1.32
N ARG A 81 -2.13 -12.81 1.46
CA ARG A 81 -0.78 -12.49 1.97
C ARG A 81 -0.05 -11.49 1.07
N SER A 82 -0.18 -11.64 -0.24
CA SER A 82 0.45 -10.74 -1.21
C SER A 82 -0.12 -9.32 -1.14
N GLN A 83 -1.45 -9.17 -1.13
CA GLN A 83 -2.11 -7.87 -0.98
C GLN A 83 -1.78 -7.22 0.37
N HIS A 84 -1.79 -7.98 1.47
CA HIS A 84 -1.43 -7.46 2.79
C HIS A 84 0.03 -7.00 2.84
N ALA A 85 0.95 -7.79 2.30
CA ALA A 85 2.37 -7.43 2.25
C ALA A 85 2.62 -6.17 1.40
N TYR A 86 1.91 -6.03 0.28
CA TYR A 86 1.99 -4.83 -0.55
C TYR A 86 1.43 -3.60 0.16
N ALA A 87 0.26 -3.70 0.80
CA ALA A 87 -0.32 -2.61 1.60
C ALA A 87 0.61 -2.18 2.75
N ALA A 88 1.22 -3.13 3.45
CA ALA A 88 2.19 -2.83 4.51
C ALA A 88 3.45 -2.14 3.99
N LEU A 89 3.89 -2.48 2.77
CA LEU A 89 5.01 -1.79 2.12
C LEU A 89 4.64 -0.34 1.77
N LEU A 90 3.45 -0.11 1.22
CA LEU A 90 2.93 1.23 0.94
C LEU A 90 2.86 2.08 2.22
N ASP A 91 2.37 1.51 3.32
CA ASP A 91 2.32 2.16 4.63
C ASP A 91 3.72 2.56 5.10
N LEU A 92 4.69 1.65 5.03
CA LEU A 92 6.07 1.92 5.40
C LEU A 92 6.71 3.03 4.53
N VAL A 93 6.54 2.96 3.21
CA VAL A 93 7.04 3.97 2.27
C VAL A 93 6.46 5.34 2.58
N TYR A 94 5.14 5.41 2.77
CA TYR A 94 4.47 6.68 3.00
C TYR A 94 4.79 7.27 4.38
N ARG A 95 4.88 6.45 5.44
CA ARG A 95 5.35 6.92 6.77
C ARG A 95 6.73 7.55 6.70
N GLN A 96 7.68 6.88 6.04
CA GLN A 96 9.05 7.40 5.88
C GLN A 96 9.07 8.71 5.07
N PHE A 97 8.26 8.80 4.02
CA PHE A 97 8.08 10.06 3.28
C PHE A 97 7.58 11.21 4.17
N LEU A 98 6.58 10.96 5.02
CA LEU A 98 6.07 11.97 5.95
C LEU A 98 7.10 12.35 7.01
N GLU A 99 7.86 11.37 7.53
CA GLU A 99 8.91 11.61 8.54
C GLU A 99 10.03 12.50 8.00
N VAL A 100 10.53 12.21 6.79
CA VAL A 100 11.61 12.99 6.16
C VAL A 100 11.13 14.37 5.72
N GLY A 101 9.88 14.49 5.26
CA GLY A 101 9.34 15.73 4.73
C GLY A 101 8.81 16.72 5.77
N ARG A 102 8.69 16.33 7.05
CA ARG A 102 8.37 17.27 8.13
C ARG A 102 9.57 18.22 8.33
N PRO A 103 9.35 19.55 8.37
CA PRO A 103 10.38 20.47 8.85
C PRO A 103 10.78 20.03 10.26
N HIS A 104 12.08 19.89 10.51
CA HIS A 104 12.55 19.83 11.89
C HIS A 104 12.20 21.18 12.54
N GLU A 105 11.30 21.16 13.52
CA GLU A 105 11.07 22.31 14.41
C GLU A 105 12.28 22.56 15.32
#